data_AF-A0A7K4BKL9-F1
#
_entry.id   AF-A0A7K4BKL9-F1
#
_cell.length_a   1.000
_cell.length_b   1.000
_cell.length_c   1.000
_cell.angle_alpha   90.00
_cell.angle_beta   90.00
_cell.angle_gamma   90.00
#
_symmetry.space_group_name_H-M   'P 1'
#
loop_
_entity.id
_entity.type
_entity.pdbx_description
1 polymer ?
#
loop_
_entity_poly.entity_id
_entity_poly.type
_entity_poly.pdbx_seq_one_letter_code
_entity_poly.pdbx_strand_id
1 'polypeptide(L)'
;MIFDLFGHSLSQATVVAATGECSRNLTEAEDSTRNLLQDAQVLHVDETGMRVGGTRHWLHVASTDLLTSYGCHRERGAQATDAIGLLPAFKGTMIHDFWAPYFRYSSDHAICNAHLLRELRGISENYGHGWSEALSNLLIEIQVAVDATKEEETVLAPERITAFERQYREILEAGEEETKPSEIPEEQGKHGRKKQSKAKNLLDRCRKYQEEILAFMKDFTNPSPTIRLRETSA
;
A
#
# COMPACT_ATOMS: atom_id res chain seq x y z
N MET A 1 -31.18 18.63 8.50
CA MET A 1 -30.67 18.26 9.84
C MET A 1 -30.69 19.43 10.83
N ILE A 2 -30.11 20.61 10.55
CA ILE A 2 -30.14 21.73 11.53
C ILE A 2 -31.52 22.39 11.66
N PHE A 3 -32.22 22.65 10.55
CA PHE A 3 -33.59 23.16 10.60
C PHE A 3 -34.53 22.17 11.31
N ASP A 4 -34.36 20.87 11.05
CA ASP A 4 -35.20 19.81 11.62
C ASP A 4 -35.06 19.69 13.15
N LEU A 5 -33.89 20.07 13.70
CA LEU A 5 -33.60 20.00 15.14
C LEU A 5 -33.82 21.34 15.86
N PHE A 6 -33.56 22.47 15.19
CA PHE A 6 -33.49 23.78 15.82
C PHE A 6 -34.41 24.85 15.20
N GLY A 7 -35.15 24.52 14.13
CA GLY A 7 -36.07 25.46 13.46
C GLY A 7 -35.38 26.62 12.71
N HIS A 8 -34.06 26.58 12.58
CA HIS A 8 -33.26 27.62 11.95
C HIS A 8 -32.52 27.12 10.72
N SER A 9 -32.49 27.95 9.67
CA SER A 9 -31.72 27.69 8.46
C SER A 9 -30.33 28.31 8.57
N LEU A 10 -29.30 27.55 8.18
CA LEU A 10 -27.93 28.04 8.06
C LEU A 10 -27.64 28.42 6.61
N SER A 11 -26.98 29.57 6.42
CA SER A 11 -26.49 29.97 5.12
C SER A 11 -25.24 29.16 4.75
N GLN A 12 -25.03 28.94 3.45
CA GLN A 12 -23.78 28.31 2.96
C GLN A 12 -22.54 29.11 3.38
N ALA A 13 -22.64 30.44 3.39
CA ALA A 13 -21.55 31.32 3.82
C ALA A 13 -21.14 31.09 5.28
N THR A 14 -22.11 30.82 6.16
CA THR A 14 -21.83 30.49 7.56
C THR A 14 -21.06 29.18 7.70
N VAL A 15 -21.44 28.15 6.93
CA VAL A 15 -20.72 26.87 6.92
C VAL A 15 -19.29 27.05 6.42
N VAL A 16 -19.09 27.81 5.34
CA VAL A 16 -17.74 28.11 4.81
C VAL A 16 -16.89 28.86 5.84
N ALA A 17 -17.46 29.86 6.51
CA ALA A 17 -16.76 30.60 7.56
C ALA A 17 -16.34 29.70 8.73
N ALA A 18 -17.26 28.87 9.22
CA ALA A 18 -17.00 27.92 10.30
C ALA A 18 -15.92 26.90 9.91
N THR A 19 -15.97 26.32 8.71
CA THR A 19 -14.93 25.41 8.22
C THR A 19 -13.57 26.10 8.13
N GLY A 20 -13.54 27.36 7.67
CA GLY A 20 -12.31 28.15 7.62
C GLY A 20 -11.74 28.46 9.00
N GLU A 21 -12.59 28.70 10.00
CA GLU A 21 -12.17 28.87 11.39
C GLU A 21 -11.63 27.58 12.00
N CYS A 22 -12.34 26.46 11.83
CA CYS A 22 -11.86 25.15 12.27
C CYS A 22 -10.50 24.81 11.65
N SER A 23 -10.32 25.06 10.34
CA SER A 23 -9.05 24.81 9.65
C SER A 23 -7.88 25.59 10.26
N ARG A 24 -8.09 26.88 10.61
CA ARG A 24 -7.06 27.67 11.29
C ARG A 24 -6.75 27.13 12.69
N ASN A 25 -7.77 26.72 13.43
CA ASN A 25 -7.60 26.19 14.78
C ASN A 25 -6.91 24.81 14.79
N LEU A 26 -6.93 24.09 13.67
CA LEU A 26 -6.27 22.78 13.52
C LEU A 26 -4.81 22.86 13.09
N THR A 27 -4.31 24.03 12.66
CA THR A 27 -2.96 24.17 12.08
C THR A 27 -1.86 23.62 13.00
N GLU A 28 -1.87 23.99 14.29
CA GLU A 28 -0.86 23.50 15.25
C GLU A 28 -0.97 21.99 15.51
N ALA A 29 -2.19 21.45 15.49
CA ALA A 29 -2.44 20.02 15.67
C ALA A 29 -1.97 19.22 14.44
N GLU A 30 -2.19 19.75 13.23
CA GLU A 30 -1.72 19.15 11.98
C GLU A 30 -0.19 19.17 11.90
N ASP A 31 0.46 20.26 12.30
CA ASP A 31 1.92 20.36 12.35
C ASP A 31 2.51 19.40 13.40
N SER A 32 1.90 19.31 14.58
CA SER A 32 2.29 18.34 15.61
C SER A 32 2.14 16.91 15.12
N THR A 33 1.05 16.60 14.41
CA THR A 33 0.80 15.29 13.81
C THR A 33 1.87 14.96 12.76
N ARG A 34 2.24 15.93 11.90
CA ARG A 34 3.30 15.75 10.90
C ARG A 34 4.64 15.42 11.55
N ASN A 35 5.02 16.15 12.60
CA ASN A 35 6.28 15.91 13.31
C ASN A 35 6.30 14.52 13.95
N LEU A 36 5.22 14.12 14.64
CA LEU A 36 5.10 12.79 15.24
C LEU A 36 5.16 11.66 14.20
N LEU A 37 4.61 11.88 12.99
CA LEU A 37 4.70 10.92 11.89
C LEU A 37 6.11 10.83 11.30
N GLN A 38 6.86 11.94 11.26
CA GLN A 38 8.26 11.94 10.80
C GLN A 38 9.18 11.14 11.75
N ASP A 39 8.88 11.17 13.04
CA ASP A 39 9.62 10.46 14.10
C ASP A 39 9.13 9.01 14.31
N ALA A 40 8.09 8.57 13.59
CA ALA A 40 7.56 7.22 13.72
C ALA A 40 8.55 6.16 13.21
N GLN A 41 8.51 4.96 13.80
CA GLN A 41 9.31 3.83 13.31
C GLN A 41 8.76 3.27 12.00
N VAL A 42 7.43 3.22 11.86
CA VAL A 42 6.73 2.68 10.70
C VAL A 42 5.71 3.70 10.21
N LEU A 43 5.64 3.88 8.89
CA LEU A 43 4.73 4.83 8.27
C LEU A 43 4.04 4.19 7.06
N HIS A 44 2.71 4.16 7.08
CA HIS A 44 1.92 3.77 5.93
C HIS A 44 1.70 4.97 5.01
N VAL A 45 1.91 4.78 3.71
CA VAL A 45 1.68 5.84 2.73
C VAL A 45 0.85 5.33 1.55
N ASP A 46 -0.07 6.19 1.09
CA ASP A 46 -0.93 5.92 -0.06
C ASP A 46 -1.34 7.23 -0.75
N GLU A 47 -1.79 7.13 -2.00
CA GLU A 47 -2.23 8.25 -2.82
C GLU A 47 -3.55 7.93 -3.52
N THR A 48 -4.56 8.76 -3.29
CA THR A 48 -5.85 8.62 -3.97
C THR A 48 -6.20 9.87 -4.79
N GLY A 49 -6.78 9.66 -5.97
CA GLY A 49 -7.19 10.75 -6.85
C GLY A 49 -8.52 11.36 -6.40
N MET A 50 -8.59 12.69 -6.38
CA MET A 50 -9.82 13.44 -6.09
C MET A 50 -10.06 14.58 -7.08
N ARG A 51 -11.26 15.16 -7.10
CA ARG A 51 -11.58 16.33 -7.96
C ARG A 51 -11.82 17.57 -7.12
N VAL A 52 -11.06 18.64 -7.39
CA VAL A 52 -11.24 19.96 -6.80
C VAL A 52 -11.56 20.94 -7.92
N GLY A 53 -12.73 21.56 -7.88
CA GLY A 53 -13.17 22.48 -8.94
C GLY A 53 -13.16 21.85 -10.34
N GLY A 54 -13.48 20.55 -10.44
CA GLY A 54 -13.44 19.79 -11.71
C GLY A 54 -12.04 19.34 -12.15
N THR A 55 -10.98 19.73 -11.45
CA THR A 55 -9.59 19.38 -11.80
C THR A 55 -9.10 18.23 -10.92
N ARG A 56 -8.38 17.26 -11.51
CA ARG A 56 -7.78 16.15 -10.75
C ARG A 56 -6.68 16.67 -9.82
N HIS A 57 -6.81 16.31 -8.55
CA HIS A 57 -5.83 16.45 -7.50
C HIS A 57 -5.56 15.06 -6.90
N TRP A 58 -4.54 14.97 -6.07
CA TRP A 58 -4.15 13.78 -5.34
C TRP A 58 -4.15 14.10 -3.85
N LEU A 59 -4.83 13.24 -3.10
CA LEU A 59 -4.77 13.21 -1.66
C LEU A 59 -3.69 12.20 -1.27
N HIS A 60 -2.64 12.71 -0.67
CA HIS A 60 -1.52 11.97 -0.12
C HIS A 60 -1.82 11.66 1.33
N VAL A 61 -1.69 10.40 1.72
CA VAL A 61 -1.96 9.92 3.07
C VAL A 61 -0.65 9.41 3.66
N ALA A 62 -0.37 9.82 4.90
CA ALA A 62 0.71 9.27 5.71
C ALA A 62 0.14 8.95 7.10
N SER A 63 0.28 7.71 7.56
CA SER A 63 -0.38 7.28 8.80
C SER A 63 0.36 6.22 9.60
N THR A 64 0.08 6.21 10.89
CA THR A 64 0.33 5.10 11.83
C THR A 64 -1.02 4.57 12.33
N ASP A 65 -1.02 3.68 13.31
CA ASP A 65 -2.26 3.20 13.95
C ASP A 65 -3.05 4.30 14.67
N LEU A 66 -2.39 5.41 15.06
CA LEU A 66 -2.98 6.47 15.87
C LEU A 66 -3.07 7.82 15.15
N LEU A 67 -2.19 8.06 14.19
CA LEU A 67 -2.02 9.36 13.56
C LEU A 67 -2.24 9.26 12.05
N THR A 68 -2.81 10.29 11.46
CA THR A 68 -2.99 10.38 10.01
C THR A 68 -2.82 11.83 9.58
N SER A 69 -2.00 12.01 8.54
CA SER A 69 -1.82 13.29 7.87
C SER A 69 -2.31 13.17 6.43
N TYR A 70 -3.00 14.23 5.98
CA TYR A 70 -3.50 14.38 4.63
C TYR A 70 -2.83 15.56 3.94
N GLY A 71 -2.34 15.35 2.73
CA GLY A 71 -1.82 16.40 1.86
C GLY A 71 -2.55 16.43 0.53
N CYS A 72 -3.18 17.55 0.18
CA CYS A 72 -3.78 17.73 -1.14
C CYS A 72 -2.81 18.43 -2.08
N HIS A 73 -2.53 17.83 -3.24
CA HIS A 73 -1.67 18.42 -4.26
C HIS A 73 -2.22 18.18 -5.67
N ARG A 74 -1.89 19.05 -6.64
CA ARG A 74 -2.32 18.87 -8.04
C ARG A 74 -1.62 17.69 -8.71
N GLU A 75 -0.43 17.40 -8.26
CA GLU A 75 0.45 16.38 -8.81
C GLU A 75 0.52 15.14 -7.92
N ARG A 76 0.98 14.04 -8.52
CA ARG A 76 1.18 12.73 -7.87
C ARG A 76 2.67 12.44 -7.70
N GLY A 77 3.03 11.67 -6.68
CA GLY A 77 4.39 11.19 -6.48
C GLY A 77 5.33 12.28 -5.96
N ALA A 78 6.62 12.08 -6.22
CA ALA A 78 7.71 12.76 -5.54
C ALA A 78 7.56 14.29 -5.40
N GLN A 79 7.17 15.00 -6.46
CA GLN A 79 7.06 16.47 -6.38
C GLN A 79 6.02 16.90 -5.34
N ALA A 80 4.92 16.17 -5.22
CA ALA A 80 3.89 16.44 -4.24
C ALA A 80 4.32 16.03 -2.83
N THR A 81 4.88 14.84 -2.67
CA THR A 81 5.34 14.33 -1.37
C THR A 81 6.53 15.13 -0.82
N ASP A 82 7.39 15.65 -1.70
CA ASP A 82 8.47 16.57 -1.35
C ASP A 82 7.92 17.93 -0.90
N ALA A 83 6.91 18.47 -1.60
CA ALA A 83 6.25 19.72 -1.23
C ALA A 83 5.46 19.62 0.11
N ILE A 84 4.89 18.45 0.41
CA ILE A 84 4.24 18.17 1.69
C ILE A 84 5.27 18.08 2.84
N GLY A 85 6.51 17.69 2.53
CA GLY A 85 7.64 17.74 3.46
C GLY A 85 7.72 16.61 4.48
N LEU A 86 6.79 15.64 4.46
CA LEU A 86 6.77 14.52 5.41
C LEU A 86 7.77 13.43 5.01
N LEU A 87 7.66 12.88 3.79
CA LEU A 87 8.44 11.73 3.34
C LEU A 87 9.96 11.98 3.19
N PRO A 88 10.43 13.17 2.73
CA PRO A 88 11.87 13.44 2.64
C PRO A 88 12.61 13.37 3.99
N ALA A 89 11.91 13.74 5.07
CA ALA A 89 12.46 13.78 6.42
C ALA A 89 12.36 12.43 7.15
N PHE A 90 11.40 11.57 6.75
CA PHE A 90 11.17 10.28 7.36
C PHE A 90 12.35 9.32 7.18
N LYS A 91 12.69 8.56 8.25
CA LYS A 91 13.84 7.63 8.28
C LYS A 91 13.50 6.21 8.78
N GLY A 92 12.25 5.97 9.19
CA GLY A 92 11.79 4.62 9.56
C GLY A 92 11.47 3.75 8.33
N THR A 93 10.62 2.75 8.52
CA THR A 93 10.14 1.86 7.46
C THR A 93 8.85 2.38 6.84
N MET A 94 8.88 2.63 5.53
CA MET A 94 7.74 3.10 4.76
C MET A 94 7.00 1.92 4.12
N ILE A 95 5.69 1.84 4.36
CA ILE A 95 4.83 0.76 3.86
C ILE A 95 3.92 1.28 2.76
N HIS A 96 4.04 0.76 1.55
CA HIS A 96 3.34 1.27 0.37
C HIS A 96 3.02 0.21 -0.70
N ASP A 97 2.25 0.58 -1.72
CA ASP A 97 1.62 -0.27 -2.75
C ASP A 97 2.49 -0.50 -4.02
N PHE A 98 3.82 -0.63 -3.86
CA PHE A 98 4.79 -0.70 -4.97
C PHE A 98 4.90 0.55 -5.87
N TRP A 99 4.29 1.68 -5.50
CA TRP A 99 4.40 2.87 -6.32
C TRP A 99 5.87 3.33 -6.43
N ALA A 100 6.41 3.28 -7.65
CA ALA A 100 7.84 3.44 -7.92
C ALA A 100 8.46 4.73 -7.35
N PRO A 101 7.76 5.89 -7.35
CA PRO A 101 8.28 7.11 -6.75
C PRO A 101 8.62 7.03 -5.27
N TYR A 102 8.05 6.11 -4.49
CA TYR A 102 8.39 5.99 -3.06
C TYR A 102 9.81 5.44 -2.86
N PHE A 103 10.26 4.49 -3.68
CA PHE A 103 11.59 3.88 -3.59
C PHE A 103 12.78 4.84 -3.83
N ARG A 104 12.52 6.14 -4.06
CA ARG A 104 13.56 7.17 -4.15
C ARG A 104 13.99 7.69 -2.78
N TYR A 105 13.16 7.49 -1.76
CA TYR A 105 13.43 7.98 -0.41
C TYR A 105 14.46 7.09 0.27
N SER A 106 15.21 7.66 1.21
CA SER A 106 16.28 6.94 1.91
C SER A 106 15.77 6.10 3.09
N SER A 107 14.46 6.08 3.31
CA SER A 107 13.80 5.24 4.32
C SER A 107 13.96 3.77 3.98
N ASP A 108 13.78 2.90 4.96
CA ASP A 108 13.55 1.49 4.66
C ASP A 108 12.19 1.32 4.01
N HIS A 109 12.01 0.24 3.25
CA HIS A 109 10.81 -0.02 2.47
C HIS A 109 10.23 -1.39 2.80
N ALA A 110 8.92 -1.43 3.00
CA ALA A 110 8.15 -2.67 3.01
C ALA A 110 6.90 -2.52 2.14
N ILE A 111 6.42 -3.64 1.61
CA ILE A 111 5.25 -3.64 0.76
C ILE A 111 3.99 -3.81 1.58
N CYS A 112 2.96 -3.04 1.24
CA CYS A 112 1.62 -3.24 1.75
C CYS A 112 1.04 -4.55 1.21
N ASN A 113 1.17 -5.63 1.97
CA ASN A 113 0.70 -6.94 1.55
C ASN A 113 -0.84 -7.02 1.38
N ALA A 114 -1.61 -6.14 2.01
CA ALA A 114 -3.04 -6.02 1.75
C ALA A 114 -3.36 -5.52 0.31
N HIS A 115 -2.50 -4.68 -0.28
CA HIS A 115 -2.58 -4.31 -1.69
C HIS A 115 -2.15 -5.48 -2.57
N LEU A 116 -1.02 -6.13 -2.24
CA LEU A 116 -0.52 -7.28 -2.99
C LEU A 116 -1.53 -8.43 -3.05
N LEU A 117 -2.15 -8.81 -1.93
CA LEU A 117 -3.17 -9.87 -1.87
C LEU A 117 -4.39 -9.57 -2.74
N ARG A 118 -4.81 -8.29 -2.82
CA ARG A 118 -5.89 -7.88 -3.73
C ARG A 118 -5.48 -8.02 -5.19
N GLU A 119 -4.25 -7.61 -5.53
CA GLU A 119 -3.72 -7.78 -6.89
C GLU A 119 -3.59 -9.27 -7.27
N LEU A 120 -3.05 -10.10 -6.36
CA LEU A 120 -2.90 -11.55 -6.56
C LEU A 120 -4.24 -12.23 -6.76
N ARG A 121 -5.25 -11.93 -5.92
CA ARG A 121 -6.62 -12.41 -6.12
C ARG A 121 -7.15 -12.03 -7.49
N GLY A 122 -6.94 -10.78 -7.91
CA GLY A 122 -7.32 -10.33 -9.24
C GLY A 122 -6.63 -11.11 -10.37
N ILE A 123 -5.40 -11.60 -10.15
CA ILE A 123 -4.71 -12.49 -11.08
C ILE A 123 -5.35 -13.89 -11.10
N SER A 124 -5.65 -14.46 -9.93
CA SER A 124 -6.28 -15.78 -9.82
C SER A 124 -7.68 -15.79 -10.45
N GLU A 125 -8.54 -14.84 -10.05
CA GLU A 125 -9.96 -14.83 -10.44
C GLU A 125 -10.17 -14.49 -11.92
N ASN A 126 -9.38 -13.57 -12.49
CA ASN A 126 -9.63 -13.08 -13.85
C ASN A 126 -8.80 -13.83 -14.92
N TYR A 127 -7.71 -14.48 -14.53
CA TYR A 127 -6.77 -15.10 -15.47
C TYR A 127 -6.47 -16.57 -15.15
N GLY A 128 -6.96 -17.10 -14.02
CA GLY A 128 -6.82 -18.51 -13.65
C GLY A 128 -5.40 -18.93 -13.28
N HIS A 129 -4.53 -17.98 -12.95
CA HIS A 129 -3.12 -18.27 -12.71
C HIS A 129 -2.87 -18.90 -11.33
N GLY A 130 -2.44 -20.16 -11.29
CA GLY A 130 -2.25 -20.92 -10.05
C GLY A 130 -1.16 -20.37 -9.13
N TRP A 131 -0.07 -19.83 -9.69
CA TRP A 131 1.01 -19.24 -8.88
C TRP A 131 0.53 -18.09 -7.99
N SER A 132 -0.50 -17.34 -8.43
CA SER A 132 -1.01 -16.19 -7.68
C SER A 132 -1.81 -16.57 -6.44
N GLU A 133 -2.55 -17.68 -6.52
CA GLU A 133 -3.24 -18.26 -5.37
C GLU A 133 -2.24 -18.88 -4.41
N ALA A 134 -1.28 -19.65 -4.92
CA ALA A 134 -0.21 -20.24 -4.11
C ALA A 134 0.58 -19.18 -3.34
N LEU A 135 0.94 -18.06 -4.00
CA LEU A 135 1.65 -16.96 -3.36
C LEU A 135 0.79 -16.28 -2.30
N SER A 136 -0.51 -16.09 -2.55
CA SER A 136 -1.43 -15.51 -1.57
C SER A 136 -1.50 -16.38 -0.31
N ASN A 137 -1.61 -17.69 -0.48
CA ASN A 137 -1.67 -18.65 0.62
C ASN A 137 -0.36 -18.66 1.43
N LEU A 138 0.79 -18.61 0.76
CA LEU A 138 2.09 -18.53 1.44
C LEU A 138 2.20 -17.26 2.30
N LEU A 139 1.81 -16.09 1.77
CA LEU A 139 1.85 -14.84 2.55
C LEU A 139 0.95 -14.89 3.80
N ILE A 140 -0.21 -15.55 3.69
CA ILE A 140 -1.12 -15.78 4.82
C ILE A 140 -0.50 -16.77 5.83
N GLU A 141 0.16 -17.83 5.36
CA GLU A 141 0.85 -18.80 6.23
C GLU A 141 1.98 -18.15 7.02
N ILE A 142 2.80 -17.33 6.37
CA ILE A 142 3.85 -16.54 7.02
C ILE A 142 3.22 -15.63 8.07
N GLN A 143 2.09 -15.01 7.76
CA GLN A 143 1.39 -14.16 8.73
C GLN A 143 0.94 -14.93 9.97
N VAL A 144 0.34 -16.12 9.79
CA VAL A 144 -0.05 -16.99 10.90
C VAL A 144 1.17 -17.38 11.75
N ALA A 145 2.32 -17.62 11.11
CA ALA A 145 3.57 -17.91 11.80
C ALA A 145 4.06 -16.73 12.66
N VAL A 146 4.01 -15.51 12.13
CA VAL A 146 4.36 -14.28 12.84
C VAL A 146 3.41 -14.07 14.02
N ASP A 147 2.10 -14.17 13.80
CA ASP A 147 1.10 -13.99 14.85
C ASP A 147 1.23 -14.98 16.01
N ALA A 148 1.67 -16.20 15.73
CA ALA A 148 1.90 -17.23 16.74
C ALA A 148 3.18 -17.02 17.57
N THR A 149 4.08 -16.14 17.16
CA THR A 149 5.41 -15.95 17.78
C THR A 149 5.66 -14.53 18.30
N LYS A 150 4.86 -13.55 17.86
CA LYS A 150 5.05 -12.13 18.16
C LYS A 150 4.95 -11.70 19.63
N GLU A 151 4.41 -12.56 20.51
CA GLU A 151 4.37 -12.26 21.94
C GLU A 151 5.75 -12.43 22.60
N GLU A 152 6.59 -13.30 22.05
CA GLU A 152 7.88 -13.69 22.63
C GLU A 152 9.07 -13.24 21.78
N GLU A 153 8.87 -13.15 20.46
CA GLU A 153 9.92 -12.87 19.48
C GLU A 153 9.60 -11.62 18.65
N THR A 154 10.62 -11.06 18.02
CA THR A 154 10.50 -9.90 17.12
C THR A 154 10.79 -10.25 15.65
N VAL A 155 11.17 -11.50 15.40
CA VAL A 155 11.55 -12.05 14.11
C VAL A 155 11.26 -13.56 14.09
N LEU A 156 10.94 -14.14 12.92
CA LEU A 156 10.84 -15.59 12.81
C LEU A 156 12.20 -16.26 12.94
N ALA A 157 12.23 -17.51 13.44
CA ALA A 157 13.44 -18.31 13.49
C ALA A 157 14.13 -18.40 12.10
N PRO A 158 15.47 -18.33 12.01
CA PRO A 158 16.21 -18.29 10.74
C PRO A 158 15.88 -19.46 9.80
N GLU A 159 15.62 -20.65 10.36
CA GLU A 159 15.26 -21.84 9.60
C GLU A 159 13.90 -21.69 8.92
N ARG A 160 12.94 -21.04 9.61
CA ARG A 160 11.60 -20.75 9.06
C ARG A 160 11.67 -19.67 7.98
N ILE A 161 12.44 -18.61 8.21
CA ILE A 161 12.70 -17.55 7.21
C ILE A 161 13.24 -18.19 5.92
N THR A 162 14.29 -19.00 6.04
CA THR A 162 14.92 -19.67 4.89
C THR A 162 13.94 -20.59 4.16
N ALA A 163 13.10 -21.32 4.91
CA ALA A 163 12.09 -22.20 4.34
C ALA A 163 11.02 -21.41 3.56
N PHE A 164 10.53 -20.30 4.10
CA PHE A 164 9.53 -19.46 3.44
C PHE A 164 10.10 -18.75 2.21
N GLU A 165 11.33 -18.24 2.26
CA GLU A 165 11.99 -17.67 1.08
C GLU A 165 12.18 -18.69 -0.04
N ARG A 166 12.47 -19.96 0.31
CA ARG A 166 12.57 -21.03 -0.67
C ARG A 166 11.22 -21.30 -1.33
N GLN A 167 10.16 -21.49 -0.54
CA GLN A 167 8.80 -21.70 -1.07
C GLN A 167 8.35 -20.53 -1.94
N TYR A 168 8.66 -19.29 -1.53
CA TYR A 168 8.37 -18.09 -2.30
C TYR A 168 9.01 -18.14 -3.69
N ARG A 169 10.31 -18.46 -3.77
CA ARG A 169 11.02 -18.58 -5.05
C ARG A 169 10.46 -19.70 -5.93
N GLU A 170 10.17 -20.86 -5.36
CA GLU A 170 9.57 -22.00 -6.07
C GLU A 170 8.21 -21.62 -6.70
N ILE A 171 7.37 -20.87 -5.98
CA ILE A 171 6.09 -20.36 -6.50
C ILE A 171 6.33 -19.38 -7.65
N LEU A 172 7.30 -18.46 -7.53
CA LEU A 172 7.61 -17.52 -8.60
C LEU A 172 8.17 -18.21 -9.86
N GLU A 173 8.95 -19.27 -9.69
CA GLU A 173 9.45 -20.10 -10.80
C GLU A 173 8.30 -20.82 -11.51
N ALA A 174 7.37 -21.42 -10.77
CA ALA A 174 6.15 -21.99 -11.35
C ALA A 174 5.33 -20.92 -12.10
N GLY A 175 5.25 -19.70 -11.57
CA GLY A 175 4.60 -18.58 -12.22
C GLY A 175 5.28 -18.13 -13.53
N GLU A 176 6.60 -18.28 -13.66
CA GLU A 176 7.28 -18.03 -14.93
C GLU A 176 6.86 -19.04 -15.99
N GLU A 177 6.86 -20.32 -15.64
CA GLU A 177 6.43 -21.39 -16.54
C GLU A 177 4.99 -21.17 -17.00
N GLU A 178 4.10 -20.79 -16.07
CA GLU A 178 2.69 -20.54 -16.34
C GLU A 178 2.44 -19.29 -17.19
N THR A 179 3.34 -18.29 -17.13
CA THR A 179 3.20 -17.03 -17.87
C THR A 179 3.96 -17.01 -19.19
N LYS A 180 4.67 -18.09 -19.55
CA LYS A 180 5.30 -18.23 -20.87
C LYS A 180 4.26 -18.14 -21.98
N PRO A 181 4.51 -17.34 -23.04
CA PRO A 181 3.64 -17.32 -24.20
C PRO A 181 3.54 -18.71 -24.82
N SER A 182 2.33 -19.18 -25.15
CA SER A 182 2.17 -20.40 -25.94
C SER A 182 2.86 -20.25 -27.31
N GLU A 183 3.58 -21.28 -27.75
CA GLU A 183 4.32 -21.35 -29.03
C GLU A 183 3.42 -21.39 -30.29
N ILE A 184 2.20 -20.87 -30.24
CA ILE A 184 1.29 -20.86 -31.39
C ILE A 184 1.84 -19.83 -32.40
N PRO A 185 2.12 -20.22 -33.67
CA PRO A 185 2.61 -19.30 -34.67
C PRO A 185 1.58 -18.19 -34.92
N GLU A 186 1.94 -16.94 -34.62
CA GLU A 186 1.02 -15.82 -34.80
C GLU A 186 0.96 -15.33 -36.24
N GLU A 187 -0.25 -14.91 -36.63
CA GLU A 187 -0.54 -14.23 -37.90
C GLU A 187 0.32 -12.97 -38.06
N GLN A 188 1.00 -12.92 -39.21
CA GLN A 188 1.88 -11.84 -39.64
C GLN A 188 1.07 -10.53 -39.76
N GLY A 189 1.39 -9.49 -38.97
CA GLY A 189 0.83 -8.16 -39.27
C GLY A 189 0.92 -7.04 -38.23
N LYS A 190 1.26 -7.27 -36.95
CA LYS A 190 1.33 -6.19 -35.96
C LYS A 190 2.77 -5.84 -35.58
N HIS A 191 3.34 -4.85 -36.26
CA HIS A 191 4.63 -4.25 -35.89
C HIS A 191 4.49 -3.41 -34.61
N GLY A 192 4.91 -3.99 -33.47
CA GLY A 192 5.02 -3.33 -32.17
C GLY A 192 5.40 -4.33 -31.08
N ARG A 193 6.13 -3.90 -30.03
CA ARG A 193 6.45 -4.78 -28.89
C ARG A 193 5.14 -5.22 -28.22
N LYS A 194 4.91 -6.54 -28.10
CA LYS A 194 3.74 -7.07 -27.39
C LYS A 194 3.68 -6.51 -25.98
N LYS A 195 2.51 -6.03 -25.58
CA LYS A 195 2.27 -5.55 -24.21
C LYS A 195 2.34 -6.75 -23.25
N GLN A 196 3.18 -6.65 -22.23
CA GLN A 196 3.30 -7.68 -21.19
C GLN A 196 1.98 -7.86 -20.42
N SER A 197 1.65 -9.12 -20.07
CA SER A 197 0.40 -9.43 -19.35
C SER A 197 0.40 -8.85 -17.93
N LYS A 198 -0.79 -8.64 -17.35
CA LYS A 198 -0.90 -8.18 -15.96
C LYS A 198 -0.26 -9.18 -14.99
N ALA A 199 -0.48 -10.47 -15.20
CA ALA A 199 0.11 -11.54 -14.41
C ALA A 199 1.64 -11.48 -14.43
N LYS A 200 2.25 -11.36 -15.61
CA LYS A 200 3.71 -11.25 -15.75
C LYS A 200 4.27 -9.97 -15.11
N ASN A 201 3.58 -8.83 -15.26
CA ASN A 201 3.98 -7.58 -14.59
C ASN A 201 3.94 -7.69 -13.06
N LEU A 202 2.94 -8.38 -12.49
CA LEU A 202 2.88 -8.61 -11.05
C LEU A 202 3.98 -9.59 -10.60
N LEU A 203 4.18 -10.69 -11.33
CA LEU A 203 5.23 -11.66 -11.07
C LEU A 203 6.63 -11.02 -11.04
N ASP A 204 6.93 -10.15 -12.02
CA ASP A 204 8.19 -9.41 -12.08
C ASP A 204 8.36 -8.46 -10.88
N ARG A 205 7.28 -7.81 -10.42
CA ARG A 205 7.31 -6.98 -9.21
C ARG A 205 7.55 -7.83 -7.96
N CYS A 206 6.87 -8.98 -7.84
CA CYS A 206 7.08 -9.90 -6.72
C CYS A 206 8.53 -10.39 -6.65
N ARG A 207 9.14 -10.73 -7.79
CA ARG A 207 10.56 -11.09 -7.83
C ARG A 207 11.46 -9.91 -7.46
N LYS A 208 11.21 -8.73 -8.03
CA LYS A 208 12.09 -7.56 -7.84
C LYS A 208 12.13 -7.11 -6.38
N TYR A 209 10.99 -7.14 -5.70
CA TYR A 209 10.83 -6.57 -4.35
C TYR A 209 10.55 -7.67 -3.31
N GLN A 210 11.16 -8.84 -3.48
CA GLN A 210 10.96 -9.98 -2.59
C GLN A 210 11.29 -9.64 -1.13
N GLU A 211 12.38 -8.90 -0.90
CA GLU A 211 12.81 -8.51 0.45
C GLU A 211 11.78 -7.61 1.11
N GLU A 212 11.28 -6.59 0.41
CA GLU A 212 10.30 -5.65 0.92
C GLU A 212 8.91 -6.30 1.12
N ILE A 213 8.56 -7.31 0.32
CA ILE A 213 7.34 -8.11 0.49
C ILE A 213 7.40 -8.98 1.74
N LEU A 214 8.56 -9.58 2.01
CA LEU A 214 8.78 -10.52 3.10
C LEU A 214 9.30 -9.85 4.39
N ALA A 215 9.51 -8.53 4.39
CA ALA A 215 10.06 -7.78 5.52
C ALA A 215 9.34 -8.03 6.85
N PHE A 216 8.02 -8.23 6.83
CA PHE A 216 7.19 -8.49 8.02
C PHE A 216 7.51 -9.80 8.77
N MET A 217 8.23 -10.73 8.14
CA MET A 217 8.68 -11.96 8.80
C MET A 217 10.08 -11.82 9.43
N LYS A 218 10.81 -10.76 9.04
CA LYS A 218 12.16 -10.41 9.50
C LYS A 218 12.16 -9.32 10.58
N ASP A 219 11.09 -8.54 10.66
CA ASP A 219 10.85 -7.50 11.66
C ASP A 219 9.34 -7.37 11.88
N PHE A 220 8.87 -7.76 13.08
CA PHE A 220 7.44 -7.77 13.41
C PHE A 220 6.85 -6.37 13.66
N THR A 221 7.68 -5.32 13.71
CA THR A 221 7.16 -3.94 13.72
C THR A 221 6.53 -3.59 12.38
N ASN A 222 6.93 -4.26 11.29
CA ASN A 222 6.27 -4.14 10.00
C ASN A 222 4.92 -4.88 10.03
N PRO A 223 3.79 -4.18 9.89
CA PRO A 223 2.48 -4.80 9.86
C PRO A 223 2.35 -5.80 8.72
N SER A 224 2.19 -7.05 9.15
CA SER A 224 1.22 -8.02 8.69
C SER A 224 0.28 -7.61 7.54
N PRO A 225 0.07 -8.48 6.52
CA PRO A 225 -0.92 -8.29 5.45
C PRO A 225 -2.37 -8.05 5.90
N THR A 226 -2.71 -8.32 7.17
CA THR A 226 -4.09 -8.29 7.65
C THR A 226 -4.36 -7.03 8.47
N ILE A 227 -4.55 -5.90 7.78
CA ILE A 227 -5.37 -4.83 8.35
C ILE A 227 -6.82 -5.09 7.91
N ARG A 228 -7.56 -5.79 8.78
CA ARG A 228 -9.03 -5.97 8.79
C ARG A 228 -9.67 -6.75 7.62
N LEU A 229 -9.68 -8.08 7.71
CA LEU A 229 -10.72 -8.93 7.09
C LEU A 229 -11.67 -9.56 8.13
N ARG A 230 -11.75 -8.99 9.34
CA ARG A 230 -12.81 -9.30 10.31
C ARG A 230 -13.68 -8.06 10.46
N GLU A 231 -14.99 -8.28 10.50
CA GLU A 231 -16.11 -7.30 10.53
C GLU A 231 -16.76 -6.93 9.17
N THR A 232 -17.18 -7.94 8.41
CA THR A 232 -18.52 -7.89 7.77
C THR A 232 -19.18 -9.25 7.92
N SER A 233 -19.71 -9.50 9.11
CA SER A 233 -20.73 -10.53 9.36
C SER A 233 -21.59 -10.05 10.51
N ALA A 234 -22.58 -9.23 10.16
CA ALA A 234 -23.79 -8.96 10.93
C ALA A 234 -24.90 -8.68 9.91
#